data_AF-A0AA35IAW0-F1
#
_entry.id   AF-A0AA35IAW0-F1
#
_cell.length_a   1.000
_cell.length_b   1.000
_cell.length_c   1.000
_cell.angle_alpha   90.00
_cell.angle_beta   90.00
_cell.angle_gamma   90.00
#
_symmetry.space_group_name_H-M   'P 1'
#
loop_
_entity.id
_entity.type
_entity.pdbx_description
1 polymer ?
#
loop_
_entity_poly.entity_id
_entity_poly.type
_entity_poly.pdbx_seq_one_letter_code
_entity_poly.pdbx_strand_id
1 'polypeptide(L)'
;MNAQDKKAIEEREVALVPLNNMVAEDLGQGEKIVNEWLLDLSGNQIDLATVKAWAGAVPIVGNIVALFDALGDIIHLAKTGSSDPLDWVSLGINLIGVVPVPPTMAAARMTLRPVLFLTRQQLKKNKGDFAEAVISLMVGHLGATLMGEIETFVERAETELPGILNNAANTGFQTLNSLADAIERIAKGEIDTTQQRKAIVNSAQAIYAPLEEPSLWGLLDRAGAVISTAAGAIQYGATEGYKAAASNTGLVVKLVQPHINVLKGLAQLIRQMLTALANPATQNSIAWLLAQLNAGLRKRKPARRLSVNTPAHGSGVARQKGTESRVEATHNEARPKNDPRCNLNGTCPGTSKSISFARGTENLVQVDFNLPGVFPIAWNRTYRSSLDAYDDSEFGARWITPFSMRFDAVDEGVLYHADDGRTHSYALPKKGKPLYDPVEKTLLIRVDENRLALAHGHQRHEHYLRVGDRYRLVGIIARGGARIALHYEHQHAGKAVLSDLITYQDEHQHRHVQTRSMSTAASARSG
;
A
#
# COMPACT_ATOMS: atom_id res chain seq x y z
N MET A 1 5.66 -8.69 -27.80
CA MET A 1 5.37 -8.98 -26.39
C MET A 1 5.78 -10.41 -26.10
N ASN A 2 6.72 -10.64 -25.18
CA ASN A 2 7.25 -11.97 -24.90
C ASN A 2 6.32 -12.73 -23.93
N ALA A 3 6.57 -14.02 -23.69
CA ALA A 3 5.74 -14.86 -22.82
C ALA A 3 5.77 -14.42 -21.34
N GLN A 4 6.82 -13.75 -20.88
CA GLN A 4 6.91 -13.20 -19.52
C GLN A 4 6.06 -11.95 -19.36
N ASP A 5 6.00 -11.08 -20.37
CA ASP A 5 5.10 -9.94 -20.41
C ASP A 5 3.64 -10.44 -20.37
N LYS A 6 3.30 -11.47 -21.16
CA LYS A 6 1.97 -12.09 -21.13
C LYS A 6 1.62 -12.67 -19.75
N LYS A 7 2.58 -13.28 -19.05
CA LYS A 7 2.39 -13.88 -17.72
C LYS A 7 2.27 -12.84 -16.61
N ALA A 8 3.04 -11.75 -16.65
CA ALA A 8 2.91 -10.61 -15.73
C ALA A 8 1.58 -9.85 -15.94
N ILE A 9 1.04 -9.91 -17.15
CA ILE A 9 -0.24 -9.33 -17.55
C ILE A 9 -1.43 -10.22 -17.13
N GLU A 10 -1.25 -11.54 -16.97
CA GLU A 10 -2.30 -12.52 -16.63
C GLU A 10 -2.70 -12.57 -15.15
N GLU A 11 -1.87 -12.12 -14.20
CA GLU A 11 -2.12 -12.23 -12.75
C GLU A 11 -2.27 -10.86 -12.07
N ARG A 12 -3.22 -10.03 -12.54
CA ARG A 12 -3.70 -8.90 -11.73
C ARG A 12 -4.53 -9.39 -10.56
N GLU A 13 -3.85 -9.74 -9.48
CA GLU A 13 -4.49 -9.95 -8.18
C GLU A 13 -5.07 -8.62 -7.67
N VAL A 14 -6.14 -8.71 -6.89
CA VAL A 14 -6.78 -7.57 -6.24
C VAL A 14 -6.42 -7.63 -4.77
N ALA A 15 -6.00 -6.49 -4.22
CA ALA A 15 -5.84 -6.33 -2.79
C ALA A 15 -7.06 -5.62 -2.19
N LEU A 16 -7.36 -5.98 -0.95
CA LEU A 16 -8.41 -5.36 -0.15
C LEU A 16 -7.77 -4.51 0.95
N VAL A 17 -7.87 -3.19 0.80
CA VAL A 17 -7.19 -2.22 1.66
C VAL A 17 -8.19 -1.51 2.55
N PRO A 18 -8.04 -1.54 3.88
CA PRO A 18 -8.81 -0.68 4.76
C PRO A 18 -8.63 0.79 4.37
N LEU A 19 -9.72 1.55 4.23
CA LEU A 19 -9.66 2.94 3.75
C LEU A 19 -8.77 3.85 4.62
N ASN A 20 -8.67 3.57 5.93
CA ASN A 20 -7.79 4.27 6.85
C ASN A 20 -6.29 3.93 6.65
N ASN A 21 -5.98 2.87 5.92
CA ASN A 21 -4.63 2.41 5.61
C ASN A 21 -4.22 2.71 4.16
N MET A 22 -5.14 3.22 3.34
CA MET A 22 -4.84 3.60 1.96
C MET A 22 -3.96 4.84 1.98
N VAL A 23 -2.70 4.69 1.56
CA VAL A 23 -1.70 5.76 1.61
C VAL A 23 -1.59 6.46 0.25
N ALA A 24 -1.11 7.71 0.26
CA ALA A 24 -0.97 8.52 -0.95
C ALA A 24 -0.09 7.83 -2.02
N GLU A 25 0.86 7.01 -1.59
CA GLU A 25 1.71 6.23 -2.48
C GLU A 25 0.97 5.18 -3.31
N ASP A 26 -0.11 4.57 -2.78
CA ASP A 26 -0.93 3.60 -3.52
C ASP A 26 -1.67 4.30 -4.67
N LEU A 27 -2.23 5.47 -4.40
CA LEU A 27 -2.81 6.33 -5.44
C LEU A 27 -1.77 6.76 -6.49
N GLY A 28 -0.55 7.07 -6.04
CA GLY A 28 0.56 7.43 -6.91
C GLY A 28 1.00 6.32 -7.88
N GLN A 29 0.85 5.04 -7.52
CA GLN A 29 1.18 3.94 -8.44
C GLN A 29 0.22 3.86 -9.62
N GLY A 30 -1.10 3.97 -9.37
CA GLY A 30 -2.09 4.00 -10.43
C GLY A 30 -1.86 5.16 -11.40
N GLU A 31 -1.51 6.33 -10.86
CA GLU A 31 -1.14 7.50 -11.66
C GLU A 31 0.11 7.25 -12.53
N LYS A 32 1.15 6.66 -11.92
CA LYS A 32 2.41 6.37 -12.59
C LYS A 32 2.24 5.41 -13.77
N ILE A 33 1.44 4.36 -13.61
CA ILE A 33 1.17 3.38 -14.69
C ILE A 33 0.53 4.06 -15.90
N VAL A 34 -0.45 4.94 -15.67
CA VAL A 34 -1.10 5.70 -16.74
C VAL A 34 -0.11 6.65 -17.41
N ASN A 35 0.72 7.33 -16.62
CA ASN A 35 1.75 8.23 -17.12
C ASN A 35 2.79 7.52 -18.00
N GLU A 36 3.32 6.38 -17.54
CA GLU A 36 4.29 5.58 -18.30
C GLU A 36 3.70 5.07 -19.62
N TRP A 37 2.43 4.68 -19.62
CA TRP A 37 1.75 4.29 -20.85
C TRP A 37 1.61 5.45 -21.83
N LEU A 38 1.22 6.65 -21.39
CA LEU A 38 1.12 7.83 -22.27
C LEU A 38 2.48 8.21 -22.88
N LEU A 39 3.55 8.13 -22.09
CA LEU A 39 4.92 8.37 -22.53
C LEU A 39 5.34 7.34 -23.60
N ASP A 40 5.09 6.05 -23.36
CA ASP A 40 5.37 4.97 -24.31
C ASP A 40 4.66 5.18 -25.66
N LEU A 41 3.35 5.52 -25.62
CA LEU A 41 2.55 5.74 -26.83
C LEU A 41 3.00 6.93 -27.67
N SER A 42 3.58 7.95 -27.03
CA SER A 42 3.88 9.24 -27.66
C SER A 42 5.35 9.43 -27.99
N GLY A 43 6.23 8.48 -27.66
CA GLY A 43 7.67 8.66 -27.77
C GLY A 43 8.21 9.68 -26.75
N ASN A 44 7.71 9.61 -25.52
CA ASN A 44 8.00 10.50 -24.39
C ASN A 44 7.58 11.97 -24.59
N GLN A 45 6.53 12.23 -25.37
CA GLN A 45 6.08 13.60 -25.69
C GLN A 45 4.79 14.01 -24.98
N ILE A 46 3.94 13.05 -24.65
CA ILE A 46 2.66 13.27 -23.96
C ILE A 46 2.72 12.54 -22.63
N ASP A 47 2.75 13.32 -21.55
CA ASP A 47 2.66 12.81 -20.19
C ASP A 47 1.26 13.04 -19.60
N LEU A 48 0.99 12.45 -18.44
CA LEU A 48 -0.32 12.57 -17.80
C LEU A 48 -0.60 14.00 -17.32
N ALA A 49 0.43 14.76 -16.94
CA ALA A 49 0.27 16.16 -16.54
C ALA A 49 -0.24 17.01 -17.71
N THR A 50 0.28 16.77 -18.92
CA THR A 50 -0.14 17.42 -20.17
C THR A 50 -1.59 17.08 -20.48
N VAL A 51 -1.99 15.80 -20.37
CA VAL A 51 -3.38 15.38 -20.56
C VAL A 51 -4.33 16.01 -19.53
N LYS A 52 -3.95 16.03 -18.24
CA LYS A 52 -4.73 16.67 -17.16
C LYS A 52 -4.90 18.18 -17.40
N ALA A 53 -3.84 18.85 -17.84
CA ALA A 53 -3.88 20.28 -18.17
C ALA A 53 -4.80 20.58 -19.36
N TRP A 54 -4.91 19.63 -20.30
CA TRP A 54 -5.72 19.76 -21.50
C TRP A 54 -7.20 19.43 -21.27
N ALA A 55 -7.50 18.36 -20.52
CA ALA A 55 -8.87 17.89 -20.30
C ALA A 55 -9.78 18.91 -19.58
N GLY A 56 -9.21 19.95 -18.96
CA GLY A 56 -9.93 20.78 -18.00
C GLY A 56 -10.23 19.98 -16.73
N ALA A 57 -10.79 20.64 -15.71
CA ALA A 57 -11.08 20.04 -14.40
C ALA A 57 -11.57 18.58 -14.54
N VAL A 58 -10.84 17.64 -13.93
CA VAL A 58 -11.23 16.23 -13.87
C VAL A 58 -12.68 16.19 -13.37
N PRO A 59 -13.62 15.55 -14.09
CA PRO A 59 -15.01 15.50 -13.65
C PRO A 59 -15.08 14.99 -12.22
N ILE A 60 -16.08 15.43 -11.44
CA ILE A 60 -16.28 14.92 -10.08
C ILE A 60 -16.46 13.40 -10.19
N VAL A 61 -15.42 12.65 -9.83
CA VAL A 61 -15.42 11.19 -9.86
C VAL A 61 -15.77 10.74 -8.46
N GLY A 62 -16.66 9.76 -8.35
CA GLY A 62 -17.03 9.35 -6.99
C GLY A 62 -15.96 8.53 -6.27
N ASN A 63 -14.96 7.95 -6.95
CA ASN A 63 -13.79 7.29 -6.34
C ASN A 63 -12.59 7.32 -7.29
N ILE A 64 -11.51 7.96 -6.85
CA ILE A 64 -10.28 8.15 -7.62
C ILE A 64 -9.44 6.86 -7.77
N VAL A 65 -9.49 5.95 -6.79
CA VAL A 65 -8.85 4.62 -6.90
C VAL A 65 -9.48 3.85 -8.05
N ALA A 66 -10.81 3.85 -8.09
CA ALA A 66 -11.58 3.20 -9.14
C ALA A 66 -11.33 3.81 -10.53
N LEU A 67 -11.03 5.11 -10.61
CA LEU A 67 -10.63 5.77 -11.85
C LEU A 67 -9.31 5.21 -12.36
N PHE A 68 -8.26 5.20 -11.53
CA PHE A 68 -6.95 4.72 -11.95
C PHE A 68 -6.95 3.22 -12.23
N ASP A 69 -7.69 2.42 -11.47
CA ASP A 69 -7.86 0.99 -11.76
C ASP A 69 -8.64 0.78 -13.08
N ALA A 70 -9.70 1.55 -13.36
CA ALA A 70 -10.42 1.49 -14.64
C ALA A 70 -9.53 1.87 -15.82
N LEU A 71 -8.70 2.92 -15.68
CA LEU A 71 -7.72 3.29 -16.70
C LEU A 71 -6.67 2.18 -16.87
N GLY A 72 -6.21 1.59 -15.77
CA GLY A 72 -5.33 0.43 -15.80
C GLY A 72 -5.91 -0.76 -16.57
N ASP A 73 -7.21 -1.05 -16.40
CA ASP A 73 -7.92 -2.11 -17.13
C ASP A 73 -8.10 -1.79 -18.61
N ILE A 74 -8.39 -0.53 -18.94
CA ILE A 74 -8.43 -0.05 -20.33
C ILE A 74 -7.07 -0.25 -21.00
N ILE A 75 -5.97 0.13 -20.33
CA ILE A 75 -4.60 -0.04 -20.84
C ILE A 75 -4.33 -1.52 -21.08
N HIS A 76 -4.74 -2.39 -20.15
CA HIS A 76 -4.60 -3.83 -20.29
C HIS A 76 -5.35 -4.33 -21.53
N LEU A 77 -6.64 -4.04 -21.66
CA LEU A 77 -7.47 -4.46 -22.80
C LEU A 77 -6.95 -3.93 -24.13
N ALA A 78 -6.45 -2.69 -24.17
CA ALA A 78 -5.85 -2.09 -25.35
C ALA A 78 -4.55 -2.79 -25.78
N LYS A 79 -3.74 -3.23 -24.81
CA LYS A 79 -2.46 -3.94 -25.07
C LYS A 79 -2.67 -5.41 -25.43
N THR A 80 -3.63 -6.08 -24.80
CA THR A 80 -3.82 -7.54 -24.94
C THR A 80 -4.83 -7.91 -26.01
N GLY A 81 -5.81 -7.04 -26.29
CA GLY A 81 -6.99 -7.41 -27.07
C GLY A 81 -7.82 -8.52 -26.40
N SER A 82 -7.73 -8.65 -25.07
CA SER A 82 -8.36 -9.75 -24.33
C SER A 82 -9.87 -9.81 -24.55
N SER A 83 -10.35 -10.99 -24.91
CA SER A 83 -11.78 -11.33 -24.96
C SER A 83 -12.23 -12.12 -23.72
N ASP A 84 -11.39 -12.25 -22.68
CA ASP A 84 -11.76 -12.93 -21.44
C ASP A 84 -12.88 -12.14 -20.73
N PRO A 85 -14.06 -12.72 -20.50
CA PRO A 85 -15.13 -12.07 -19.76
C PRO A 85 -14.70 -11.50 -18.41
N LEU A 86 -13.75 -12.13 -17.72
CA LEU A 86 -13.29 -11.68 -16.40
C LEU A 86 -12.45 -10.40 -16.44
N ASP A 87 -11.82 -10.06 -17.56
CA ASP A 87 -11.12 -8.80 -17.73
C ASP A 87 -12.11 -7.65 -17.90
N TRP A 88 -13.18 -7.89 -18.66
CA TRP A 88 -14.30 -6.94 -18.81
C TRP A 88 -15.11 -6.77 -17.53
N VAL A 89 -15.25 -7.83 -16.71
CA VAL A 89 -15.81 -7.75 -15.36
C VAL A 89 -14.99 -6.80 -14.49
N SER A 90 -13.66 -6.86 -14.52
CA SER A 90 -12.79 -5.96 -13.73
C SER A 90 -13.05 -4.50 -14.10
N LEU A 91 -13.05 -4.21 -15.41
CA LEU A 91 -13.37 -2.89 -15.92
C LEU A 91 -14.76 -2.42 -15.51
N GLY A 92 -15.77 -3.30 -15.61
CA GLY A 92 -17.13 -3.03 -15.18
C GLY A 92 -17.21 -2.66 -13.70
N ILE A 93 -16.58 -3.44 -12.83
CA ILE A 93 -16.53 -3.19 -11.38
C ILE A 93 -15.85 -1.84 -11.07
N ASN A 94 -14.74 -1.53 -11.75
CA ASN A 94 -14.03 -0.26 -11.56
C ASN A 94 -14.86 0.93 -12.05
N LEU A 95 -15.55 0.81 -13.19
CA LEU A 95 -16.42 1.87 -13.70
C LEU A 95 -17.65 2.12 -12.82
N ILE A 96 -18.22 1.11 -12.18
CA ILE A 96 -19.22 1.30 -11.11
C ILE A 96 -18.65 2.21 -10.01
N GLY A 97 -17.37 2.01 -9.69
CA GLY A 97 -16.59 2.86 -8.80
C GLY A 97 -16.34 4.28 -9.30
N VAL A 98 -16.43 4.58 -10.60
CA VAL A 98 -16.17 5.93 -11.14
C VAL A 98 -17.43 6.79 -11.09
N VAL A 99 -18.60 6.22 -11.42
CA VAL A 99 -19.88 6.96 -11.54
C VAL A 99 -20.29 7.61 -10.22
N PRO A 100 -20.52 8.93 -10.14
CA PRO A 100 -21.13 9.56 -8.98
C PRO A 100 -22.54 9.04 -8.77
N VAL A 101 -22.80 8.38 -7.64
CA VAL A 101 -24.13 7.84 -7.30
C VAL A 101 -24.78 8.74 -6.26
N PRO A 102 -26.12 8.92 -6.27
CA PRO A 102 -26.82 9.66 -5.22
C PRO A 102 -26.40 9.24 -3.80
N PRO A 103 -26.39 10.17 -2.82
CA PRO A 103 -25.90 9.91 -1.46
C PRO A 103 -26.55 8.70 -0.76
N THR A 104 -27.80 8.38 -1.13
CA THR A 104 -28.56 7.24 -0.60
C THR A 104 -27.99 5.87 -0.98
N MET A 105 -27.06 5.80 -1.94
CA MET A 105 -26.42 4.57 -2.44
C MET A 105 -24.89 4.58 -2.28
N ALA A 106 -24.31 5.63 -1.68
CA ALA A 106 -22.86 5.72 -1.49
C ALA A 106 -22.30 4.58 -0.63
N ALA A 107 -23.06 4.12 0.38
CA ALA A 107 -22.70 2.96 1.18
C ALA A 107 -22.69 1.66 0.35
N ALA A 108 -23.70 1.48 -0.51
CA ALA A 108 -23.84 0.33 -1.38
C ALA A 108 -22.68 0.22 -2.39
N ARG A 109 -22.20 1.36 -2.91
CA ARG A 109 -21.05 1.36 -3.83
C ARG A 109 -19.73 1.01 -3.13
N MET A 110 -19.51 1.54 -1.93
CA MET A 110 -18.29 1.25 -1.15
C MET A 110 -18.18 -0.23 -0.72
N THR A 111 -19.28 -0.98 -0.79
CA THR A 111 -19.31 -2.42 -0.48
C THR A 111 -19.32 -3.27 -1.74
N LEU A 112 -20.04 -2.84 -2.79
CA LEU A 112 -20.21 -3.60 -4.03
C LEU A 112 -18.87 -3.86 -4.74
N ARG A 113 -18.02 -2.84 -4.85
CA ARG A 113 -16.74 -2.95 -5.58
C ARG A 113 -15.80 -3.99 -4.94
N PRO A 114 -15.46 -3.90 -3.64
CA PRO A 114 -14.69 -4.94 -2.95
C PRO A 114 -15.30 -6.33 -3.04
N VAL A 115 -16.62 -6.44 -2.83
CA VAL A 115 -17.37 -7.70 -2.90
C VAL A 115 -17.22 -8.34 -4.28
N LEU A 116 -17.45 -7.60 -5.35
CA LEU A 116 -17.39 -8.13 -6.71
C LEU A 116 -15.97 -8.54 -7.10
N PHE A 117 -14.95 -7.81 -6.65
CA PHE A 117 -13.56 -8.19 -6.89
C PHE A 117 -13.14 -9.46 -6.15
N LEU A 118 -13.52 -9.62 -4.88
CA LEU A 118 -13.30 -10.87 -4.16
C LEU A 118 -14.00 -12.04 -4.84
N THR A 119 -15.26 -11.82 -5.22
CA THR A 119 -16.09 -12.80 -5.92
C THR A 119 -15.42 -13.21 -7.24
N ARG A 120 -14.91 -12.25 -8.02
CA ARG A 120 -14.11 -12.52 -9.22
C ARG A 120 -12.82 -13.30 -8.93
N GLN A 121 -12.04 -12.86 -7.93
CA GLN A 121 -10.74 -13.47 -7.61
C GLN A 121 -10.92 -14.93 -7.17
N GLN A 122 -11.96 -15.21 -6.38
CA GLN A 122 -12.27 -16.55 -5.94
C GLN A 122 -12.72 -17.45 -7.10
N LEU A 123 -13.42 -16.90 -8.09
CA LEU A 123 -13.85 -17.64 -9.27
C LEU A 123 -12.65 -18.11 -10.09
N LYS A 124 -11.63 -17.26 -10.19
CA LYS A 124 -10.37 -17.60 -10.89
C LYS A 124 -9.58 -18.69 -10.14
N LYS A 125 -9.63 -18.69 -8.80
CA LYS A 125 -8.87 -19.61 -7.94
C LYS A 125 -9.57 -20.95 -7.69
N ASN A 126 -10.90 -20.97 -7.56
CA ASN A 126 -11.68 -22.16 -7.18
C ASN A 126 -12.68 -22.59 -8.25
N LYS A 127 -12.60 -23.86 -8.67
CA LYS A 127 -13.65 -24.56 -9.45
C LYS A 127 -14.70 -25.28 -8.57
N GLY A 128 -14.62 -25.12 -7.25
CA GLY A 128 -15.45 -25.82 -6.24
C GLY A 128 -16.55 -24.94 -5.63
N ASP A 129 -16.90 -25.14 -4.34
CA ASP A 129 -17.97 -24.41 -3.62
C ASP A 129 -17.64 -22.92 -3.45
N PHE A 130 -17.89 -22.20 -4.55
CA PHE A 130 -17.55 -20.81 -4.78
C PHE A 130 -18.17 -19.88 -3.74
N ALA A 131 -19.43 -20.14 -3.39
CA ALA A 131 -20.19 -19.25 -2.54
C ALA A 131 -19.71 -19.30 -1.08
N GLU A 132 -19.39 -20.48 -0.55
CA GLU A 132 -18.85 -20.60 0.81
C GLU A 132 -17.46 -19.94 0.93
N ALA A 133 -16.60 -20.08 -0.08
CA ALA A 133 -15.29 -19.45 -0.09
C ALA A 133 -15.37 -17.92 -0.16
N VAL A 134 -16.25 -17.38 -1.01
CA VAL A 134 -16.50 -15.93 -1.09
C VAL A 134 -17.10 -15.41 0.23
N ILE A 135 -18.07 -16.12 0.81
CA ILE A 135 -18.68 -15.74 2.10
C ILE A 135 -17.66 -15.78 3.22
N SER A 136 -16.80 -16.80 3.31
CA SER A 136 -15.74 -16.88 4.31
C SER A 136 -14.75 -15.73 4.18
N LEU A 137 -14.36 -15.40 2.95
CA LEU A 137 -13.48 -14.28 2.65
C LEU A 137 -14.14 -12.93 3.00
N MET A 138 -15.42 -12.77 2.70
CA MET A 138 -16.23 -11.62 3.10
C MET A 138 -16.35 -11.50 4.62
N VAL A 139 -16.58 -12.60 5.33
CA VAL A 139 -16.63 -12.63 6.81
C VAL A 139 -15.29 -12.21 7.41
N GLY A 140 -14.18 -12.57 6.76
CA GLY A 140 -12.83 -12.21 7.20
C GLY A 140 -12.42 -10.77 6.87
N HIS A 141 -12.91 -10.20 5.75
CA HIS A 141 -12.46 -8.91 5.22
C HIS A 141 -13.49 -7.78 5.36
N LEU A 142 -14.77 -8.08 5.58
CA LEU A 142 -15.84 -7.11 5.73
C LEU A 142 -16.26 -7.03 7.21
N GLY A 143 -16.32 -5.82 7.76
CA GLY A 143 -16.64 -5.61 9.17
C GLY A 143 -18.03 -6.10 9.60
N ALA A 144 -18.23 -6.30 10.90
CA ALA A 144 -19.45 -6.86 11.50
C ALA A 144 -20.76 -6.11 11.14
N THR A 145 -20.68 -4.83 10.78
CA THR A 145 -21.82 -4.02 10.31
C THR A 145 -22.35 -4.51 8.96
N LEU A 146 -21.47 -4.96 8.06
CA LEU A 146 -21.86 -5.46 6.74
C LEU A 146 -22.52 -6.83 6.81
N MET A 147 -22.12 -7.66 7.77
CA MET A 147 -22.70 -9.00 7.99
C MET A 147 -24.19 -8.99 8.35
N GLY A 148 -24.68 -7.94 9.02
CA GLY A 148 -26.09 -7.83 9.39
C GLY A 148 -27.01 -7.41 8.24
N GLU A 149 -26.45 -6.81 7.20
CA GLU A 149 -27.20 -6.14 6.11
C GLU A 149 -26.87 -6.72 4.72
N ILE A 150 -25.96 -7.71 4.63
CA ILE A 150 -25.43 -8.20 3.35
C ILE A 150 -26.50 -8.82 2.45
N GLU A 151 -27.49 -9.52 3.02
CA GLU A 151 -28.59 -10.12 2.26
C GLU A 151 -29.45 -9.03 1.59
N THR A 152 -29.92 -8.07 2.39
CA THR A 152 -30.68 -6.91 1.88
C THR A 152 -29.87 -6.07 0.90
N PHE A 153 -28.55 -5.98 1.11
CA PHE A 153 -27.64 -5.29 0.22
C PHE A 153 -27.51 -5.99 -1.14
N VAL A 154 -27.28 -7.31 -1.17
CA VAL A 154 -27.15 -8.08 -2.41
C VAL A 154 -28.46 -8.06 -3.20
N GLU A 155 -29.61 -8.22 -2.54
CA GLU A 155 -30.93 -8.14 -3.20
C GLU A 155 -31.19 -6.76 -3.84
N ARG A 156 -30.79 -5.68 -3.15
CA ARG A 156 -30.88 -4.33 -3.71
C ARG A 156 -29.92 -4.13 -4.87
N ALA A 157 -28.69 -4.65 -4.76
CA ALA A 157 -27.69 -4.58 -5.82
C ALA A 157 -28.17 -5.30 -7.08
N GLU A 158 -28.77 -6.49 -6.98
CA GLU A 158 -29.36 -7.22 -8.12
C GLU A 158 -30.41 -6.38 -8.87
N THR A 159 -31.25 -5.66 -8.13
CA THR A 159 -32.34 -4.83 -8.70
C THR A 159 -31.79 -3.59 -9.42
N GLU A 160 -30.80 -2.93 -8.84
CA GLU A 160 -30.27 -1.66 -9.34
C GLU A 160 -29.13 -1.85 -10.38
N LEU A 161 -28.54 -3.05 -10.45
CA LEU A 161 -27.35 -3.35 -11.27
C LEU A 161 -27.49 -2.94 -12.75
N PRO A 162 -28.59 -3.21 -13.46
CA PRO A 162 -28.70 -2.83 -14.88
C PRO A 162 -28.57 -1.31 -15.10
N GLY A 163 -29.18 -0.51 -14.22
CA GLY A 163 -29.08 0.95 -14.27
C GLY A 163 -27.67 1.44 -13.94
N ILE A 164 -27.04 0.85 -12.93
CA ILE A 164 -25.66 1.16 -12.54
C ILE A 164 -24.69 0.84 -13.69
N LEU A 165 -24.80 -0.34 -14.31
CA LEU A 165 -23.94 -0.76 -15.42
C LEU A 165 -24.15 0.10 -16.67
N ASN A 166 -25.38 0.54 -16.95
CA ASN A 166 -25.64 1.46 -18.06
C ASN A 166 -24.95 2.83 -17.82
N ASN A 167 -25.01 3.35 -16.59
CA ASN A 167 -24.30 4.59 -16.23
C ASN A 167 -22.79 4.41 -16.30
N ALA A 168 -22.27 3.27 -15.84
CA ALA A 168 -20.86 2.91 -15.92
C ALA A 168 -20.39 2.81 -17.38
N ALA A 169 -21.18 2.20 -18.26
CA ALA A 169 -20.91 2.10 -19.69
C ALA A 169 -20.87 3.47 -20.38
N ASN A 170 -21.82 4.35 -20.05
CA ASN A 170 -21.82 5.72 -20.57
C ASN A 170 -20.61 6.53 -20.10
N THR A 171 -20.25 6.39 -18.82
CA THR A 171 -19.08 7.05 -18.24
C THR A 171 -17.80 6.54 -18.89
N GLY A 172 -17.62 5.23 -19.00
CA GLY A 172 -16.45 4.64 -19.66
C GLY A 172 -16.35 5.03 -21.13
N PHE A 173 -17.47 5.06 -21.86
CA PHE A 173 -17.54 5.56 -23.23
C PHE A 173 -17.07 7.02 -23.34
N GLN A 174 -17.57 7.89 -22.45
CA GLN A 174 -17.20 9.31 -22.44
C GLN A 174 -15.73 9.50 -22.08
N THR A 175 -15.23 8.79 -21.06
CA THR A 175 -13.83 8.85 -20.61
C THR A 175 -12.86 8.43 -21.72
N LEU A 176 -13.14 7.32 -22.41
CA LEU A 176 -12.29 6.82 -23.49
C LEU A 176 -12.24 7.77 -24.69
N ASN A 177 -13.40 8.29 -25.12
CA ASN A 177 -13.44 9.25 -26.22
C ASN A 177 -12.77 10.57 -25.85
N SER A 178 -13.01 11.08 -24.64
CA SER A 178 -12.38 12.31 -24.15
C SER A 178 -10.86 12.18 -24.07
N LEU A 179 -10.36 11.02 -23.61
CA LEU A 179 -8.93 10.72 -23.58
C LEU A 179 -8.34 10.63 -24.99
N ALA A 180 -9.02 9.94 -25.91
CA ALA A 180 -8.60 9.82 -27.30
C ALA A 180 -8.53 11.20 -27.98
N ASP A 181 -9.54 12.04 -27.78
CA ASP A 181 -9.60 13.39 -28.34
C ASP A 181 -8.55 14.32 -27.71
N ALA A 182 -8.25 14.15 -26.41
CA ALA A 182 -7.17 14.86 -25.74
C ALA A 182 -5.81 14.53 -26.33
N ILE A 183 -5.48 13.24 -26.47
CA ILE A 183 -4.23 12.78 -27.08
C ILE A 183 -4.13 13.29 -28.52
N GLU A 184 -5.22 13.23 -29.28
CA GLU A 184 -5.27 13.70 -30.67
C GLU A 184 -4.98 15.20 -30.79
N ARG A 185 -5.64 16.03 -29.98
CA ARG A 185 -5.48 17.49 -30.01
C ARG A 185 -4.13 17.93 -29.44
N ILE A 186 -3.61 17.27 -28.40
CA ILE A 186 -2.23 17.49 -27.91
C ILE A 186 -1.21 17.16 -29.00
N ALA A 187 -1.35 16.01 -29.67
CA ALA A 187 -0.44 15.60 -30.74
C ALA A 187 -0.46 16.56 -31.94
N LYS A 188 -1.62 17.19 -32.20
CA LYS A 188 -1.79 18.23 -33.25
C LYS A 188 -1.29 19.61 -32.82
N GLY A 189 -0.89 19.80 -31.56
CA GLY A 189 -0.44 21.10 -31.04
C GLY A 189 -1.58 22.10 -30.85
N GLU A 190 -2.83 21.65 -30.73
CA GLU A 190 -3.99 22.52 -30.53
C GLU A 190 -4.07 22.99 -29.07
N ILE A 191 -3.97 24.31 -28.83
CA ILE A 191 -4.04 24.91 -27.49
C ILE A 191 -5.48 25.39 -27.22
N ASP A 192 -6.13 24.86 -26.18
CA ASP A 192 -7.43 25.35 -25.71
C ASP A 192 -7.27 26.28 -24.48
N THR A 193 -7.07 27.57 -24.74
CA THR A 193 -6.85 28.60 -23.71
C THR A 193 -8.07 28.86 -22.81
N THR A 194 -9.26 28.41 -23.21
CA THR A 194 -10.52 28.66 -22.48
C THR A 194 -10.75 27.59 -21.42
N GLN A 195 -10.39 26.35 -21.73
CA GLN A 195 -10.57 25.18 -20.86
C GLN A 195 -9.53 25.13 -19.74
N GLN A 196 -8.28 25.53 -20.02
CA GLN A 196 -7.21 25.71 -19.02
C GLN A 196 -7.60 26.70 -17.92
N ARG A 197 -8.28 27.81 -18.28
CA ARG A 197 -8.69 28.85 -17.33
C ARG A 197 -9.78 28.37 -16.35
N LYS A 198 -10.67 27.47 -16.78
CA LYS A 198 -11.70 26.86 -15.91
C LYS A 198 -11.10 25.82 -14.94
N ALA A 199 -10.08 25.08 -15.36
CA ALA A 199 -9.42 24.08 -14.53
C ALA A 199 -8.77 24.70 -13.28
N ILE A 200 -8.08 25.83 -13.46
CA ILE A 200 -7.38 26.58 -12.41
C ILE A 200 -8.36 27.14 -11.36
N VAL A 201 -9.48 27.70 -11.81
CA VAL A 201 -10.51 28.29 -10.93
C VAL A 201 -11.17 27.23 -10.04
N ASN A 202 -11.52 26.08 -10.61
CA ASN A 202 -12.20 25.01 -9.87
C ASN A 202 -11.30 24.33 -8.85
N SER A 203 -10.01 24.13 -9.15
CA SER A 203 -9.04 23.54 -8.20
C SER A 203 -8.74 24.45 -7.00
N ALA A 204 -8.77 25.78 -7.20
CA ALA A 204 -8.49 26.74 -6.13
C ALA A 204 -9.65 26.83 -5.11
N GLN A 205 -10.90 26.61 -5.54
CA GLN A 205 -12.08 26.74 -4.68
C GLN A 205 -12.23 25.60 -3.66
N ALA A 206 -11.74 24.40 -3.98
CA ALA A 206 -11.72 23.24 -3.08
C ALA A 206 -10.72 23.38 -1.90
N ILE A 207 -9.73 24.28 -2.01
CA ILE A 207 -8.68 24.47 -1.00
C ILE A 207 -9.16 25.32 0.19
N TYR A 208 -10.18 26.17 0.00
CA TYR A 208 -10.62 27.19 0.96
C TYR A 208 -11.98 26.92 1.63
N ALA A 209 -12.57 25.73 1.46
CA ALA A 209 -13.82 25.38 2.14
C ALA A 209 -13.60 25.23 3.66
N PRO A 210 -14.40 25.87 4.54
CA PRO A 210 -14.25 25.73 6.00
C PRO A 210 -14.58 24.31 6.49
N LEU A 211 -13.83 23.82 7.49
CA LEU A 211 -13.93 22.46 8.01
C LEU A 211 -14.46 22.46 9.46
N GLU A 212 -15.62 21.86 9.68
CA GLU A 212 -15.98 21.27 10.98
C GLU A 212 -15.77 19.75 10.88
N GLU A 213 -14.72 19.27 11.55
CA GLU A 213 -14.22 17.87 11.68
C GLU A 213 -13.88 17.08 10.39
N PRO A 214 -12.60 16.73 10.12
CA PRO A 214 -12.19 16.18 8.83
C PRO A 214 -12.54 14.69 8.70
N SER A 215 -13.48 14.38 7.81
CA SER A 215 -13.72 13.01 7.31
C SER A 215 -12.66 12.60 6.27
N LEU A 216 -12.44 11.30 6.08
CA LEU A 216 -11.50 10.72 5.10
C LEU A 216 -11.69 11.29 3.67
N TRP A 217 -12.93 11.69 3.34
CA TRP A 217 -13.28 12.36 2.08
C TRP A 217 -12.65 13.76 1.95
N GLY A 218 -12.58 14.53 3.03
CA GLY A 218 -11.95 15.86 3.04
C GLY A 218 -10.42 15.82 2.90
N LEU A 219 -9.79 14.71 3.28
CA LEU A 219 -8.36 14.48 3.06
C LEU A 219 -8.06 14.05 1.61
N LEU A 220 -8.91 13.21 1.02
CA LEU A 220 -8.78 12.75 -0.37
C LEU A 220 -9.07 13.87 -1.39
N ASP A 221 -10.08 14.71 -1.15
CA ASP A 221 -10.36 15.89 -1.97
C ASP A 221 -9.21 16.90 -1.92
N ARG A 222 -8.59 17.10 -0.74
CA ARG A 222 -7.38 17.94 -0.62
C ARG A 222 -6.17 17.31 -1.29
N ALA A 223 -5.97 15.99 -1.22
CA ALA A 223 -4.88 15.34 -1.95
C ALA A 223 -5.04 15.50 -3.47
N GLY A 224 -6.26 15.33 -4.00
CA GLY A 224 -6.57 15.63 -5.41
C GLY A 224 -6.40 17.12 -5.78
N ALA A 225 -6.75 18.03 -4.88
CA ALA A 225 -6.54 19.47 -5.04
C ALA A 225 -5.06 19.89 -4.94
N VAL A 226 -4.26 19.22 -4.11
CA VAL A 226 -2.80 19.44 -3.96
C VAL A 226 -2.04 18.88 -5.16
N ILE A 227 -2.43 17.71 -5.68
CA ILE A 227 -1.87 17.14 -6.92
C ILE A 227 -2.18 18.05 -8.11
N SER A 228 -3.40 18.60 -8.19
CA SER A 228 -3.78 19.55 -9.26
C SER A 228 -3.18 20.95 -9.09
N THR A 229 -2.83 21.39 -7.87
CA THR A 229 -2.11 22.67 -7.66
C THR A 229 -0.59 22.57 -7.79
N ALA A 230 0.02 21.42 -7.49
CA ALA A 230 1.38 21.12 -7.93
C ALA A 230 1.46 21.08 -9.47
N ALA A 231 0.46 20.48 -10.14
CA ALA A 231 0.27 20.62 -11.59
C ALA A 231 -0.02 22.06 -12.02
N GLY A 232 -0.66 22.88 -11.18
CA GLY A 232 -0.91 24.31 -11.41
C GLY A 232 0.34 25.21 -11.33
N ALA A 233 1.34 24.84 -10.53
CA ALA A 233 2.66 25.48 -10.56
C ALA A 233 3.49 25.01 -11.78
N ILE A 234 3.29 23.76 -12.21
CA ILE A 234 3.88 23.19 -13.44
C ILE A 234 3.21 23.76 -14.71
N GLN A 235 1.98 24.29 -14.65
CA GLN A 235 1.27 24.85 -15.82
C GLN A 235 2.00 26.03 -16.49
N TYR A 236 2.83 26.80 -15.77
CA TYR A 236 3.72 27.79 -16.40
C TYR A 236 4.95 27.15 -17.06
N GLY A 237 5.49 26.07 -16.50
CA GLY A 237 6.64 25.32 -17.04
C GLY A 237 6.29 24.32 -18.16
N ALA A 238 5.02 23.88 -18.23
CA ALA A 238 4.50 23.02 -19.30
C ALA A 238 4.54 23.70 -20.67
N THR A 239 4.70 25.03 -20.73
CA THR A 239 4.91 25.76 -21.99
C THR A 239 6.11 25.26 -22.81
N GLU A 240 7.09 24.57 -22.21
CA GLU A 240 8.21 23.96 -22.94
C GLU A 240 7.87 22.58 -23.54
N GLY A 241 7.09 21.73 -22.86
CA GLY A 241 6.61 20.45 -23.41
C GLY A 241 5.60 20.62 -24.55
N TYR A 242 4.72 21.62 -24.42
CA TYR A 242 3.80 22.02 -25.49
C TYR A 242 4.54 22.59 -26.72
N LYS A 243 5.66 23.30 -26.55
CA LYS A 243 6.51 23.77 -27.66
C LYS A 243 7.26 22.61 -28.34
N ALA A 244 7.70 21.61 -27.59
CA ALA A 244 8.37 20.43 -28.14
C ALA A 244 7.42 19.57 -29.00
N ALA A 245 6.21 19.29 -28.53
CA ALA A 245 5.18 18.58 -29.31
C ALA A 245 4.75 19.35 -30.58
N ALA A 246 4.66 20.69 -30.50
CA ALA A 246 4.37 21.54 -31.65
C ALA A 246 5.46 21.51 -32.75
N SER A 247 6.71 21.24 -32.39
CA SER A 247 7.84 21.15 -33.34
C SER A 247 7.94 19.81 -34.10
N ASN A 248 7.21 18.77 -33.64
CA ASN A 248 7.25 17.40 -34.19
C ASN A 248 5.85 16.81 -34.49
N THR A 249 4.83 17.65 -34.67
CA THR A 249 3.40 17.29 -34.86
C THR A 249 3.17 16.11 -35.80
N GLY A 250 3.86 16.05 -36.94
CA GLY A 250 3.69 14.96 -37.92
C GLY A 250 4.16 13.58 -37.44
N LEU A 251 5.18 13.50 -36.58
CA LEU A 251 5.69 12.24 -36.03
C LEU A 251 4.88 11.77 -34.82
N VAL A 252 4.56 12.69 -33.90
CA VAL A 252 3.78 12.35 -32.70
C VAL A 252 2.38 11.88 -33.09
N VAL A 253 1.71 12.57 -34.04
CA VAL A 253 0.41 12.15 -34.57
C VAL A 253 0.48 10.73 -35.15
N LYS A 254 1.53 10.40 -35.92
CA LYS A 254 1.70 9.04 -36.47
C LYS A 254 1.87 7.98 -35.39
N LEU A 255 2.59 8.29 -34.30
CA LEU A 255 2.81 7.37 -33.18
C LEU A 255 1.50 7.11 -32.42
N VAL A 256 0.72 8.15 -32.13
CA VAL A 256 -0.48 8.02 -31.29
C VAL A 256 -1.73 7.56 -32.06
N GLN A 257 -1.80 7.75 -33.38
CA GLN A 257 -3.00 7.47 -34.17
C GLN A 257 -3.52 6.02 -34.07
N PRO A 258 -2.68 4.97 -34.13
CA PRO A 258 -3.14 3.59 -33.95
C PRO A 258 -3.79 3.40 -32.57
N HIS A 259 -3.25 4.03 -31.53
CA HIS A 259 -3.76 3.91 -30.17
C HIS A 259 -5.06 4.69 -29.96
N ILE A 260 -5.19 5.87 -30.57
CA ILE A 260 -6.46 6.61 -30.63
C ILE A 260 -7.57 5.74 -31.25
N ASN A 261 -7.26 5.05 -32.35
CA ASN A 261 -8.22 4.16 -33.01
C ASN A 261 -8.63 2.98 -32.10
N VAL A 262 -7.67 2.39 -31.37
CA VAL A 262 -7.94 1.34 -30.37
C VAL A 262 -8.83 1.89 -29.24
N LEU A 263 -8.54 3.07 -28.69
CA LEU A 263 -9.36 3.68 -27.63
C LEU A 263 -10.79 3.97 -28.10
N LYS A 264 -10.96 4.53 -29.30
CA LYS A 264 -12.29 4.76 -29.90
C LYS A 264 -13.01 3.43 -30.17
N GLY A 265 -12.31 2.40 -30.61
CA GLY A 265 -12.85 1.05 -30.78
C GLY A 265 -13.31 0.42 -29.46
N LEU A 266 -12.47 0.47 -28.42
CA LEU A 266 -12.80 0.02 -27.07
C LEU A 266 -14.00 0.78 -26.50
N ALA A 267 -14.10 2.09 -26.74
CA ALA A 267 -15.25 2.88 -26.32
C ALA A 267 -16.57 2.33 -26.92
N GLN A 268 -16.57 1.89 -28.18
CA GLN A 268 -17.76 1.28 -28.77
C GLN A 268 -18.07 -0.09 -28.16
N LEU A 269 -17.04 -0.90 -27.87
CA LEU A 269 -17.19 -2.22 -27.26
C LEU A 269 -17.68 -2.14 -25.81
N ILE A 270 -17.30 -1.10 -25.06
CA ILE A 270 -17.60 -1.01 -23.62
C ILE A 270 -19.10 -1.06 -23.34
N ARG A 271 -19.93 -0.45 -24.19
CA ARG A 271 -21.38 -0.47 -24.04
C ARG A 271 -21.94 -1.87 -24.21
N GLN A 272 -21.51 -2.58 -25.25
CA GLN A 272 -21.93 -3.96 -25.49
C GLN A 272 -21.50 -4.88 -24.36
N MET A 273 -20.22 -4.80 -23.96
CA MET A 273 -19.67 -5.68 -22.92
C MET A 273 -20.31 -5.42 -21.57
N LEU A 274 -20.41 -4.17 -21.10
CA LEU A 274 -21.02 -3.86 -19.80
C LEU A 274 -22.53 -4.16 -19.76
N THR A 275 -23.24 -4.06 -20.89
CA THR A 275 -24.64 -4.48 -20.97
C THR A 275 -24.76 -6.00 -20.82
N ALA A 276 -23.86 -6.77 -21.45
CA ALA A 276 -23.81 -8.22 -21.28
C ALA A 276 -23.50 -8.62 -19.82
N LEU A 277 -22.73 -7.80 -19.09
CA LEU A 277 -22.44 -8.03 -17.67
C LEU A 277 -23.66 -7.89 -16.74
N ALA A 278 -24.74 -7.25 -17.21
CA ALA A 278 -25.98 -7.10 -16.46
C ALA A 278 -26.91 -8.33 -16.57
N ASN A 279 -26.58 -9.30 -17.43
CA ASN A 279 -27.42 -10.46 -17.65
C ASN A 279 -27.03 -11.62 -16.71
N PRO A 280 -27.91 -12.06 -15.79
CA PRO A 280 -27.61 -13.16 -14.87
C PRO A 280 -27.51 -14.53 -15.58
N ALA A 281 -28.00 -14.67 -16.81
CA ALA A 281 -27.84 -15.89 -17.62
C ALA A 281 -26.45 -16.00 -18.27
N THR A 282 -25.70 -14.89 -18.34
CA THR A 282 -24.34 -14.89 -18.90
C THR A 282 -23.36 -15.35 -17.83
N GLN A 283 -22.75 -16.52 -18.03
CA GLN A 283 -21.77 -17.06 -17.08
C GLN A 283 -20.63 -16.06 -16.84
N ASN A 284 -20.20 -15.95 -15.58
CA ASN A 284 -19.17 -15.02 -15.10
C ASN A 284 -19.52 -13.51 -15.23
N SER A 285 -20.75 -13.16 -15.63
CA SER A 285 -21.21 -11.76 -15.60
C SER A 285 -21.30 -11.22 -14.17
N ILE A 286 -21.34 -9.90 -14.01
CA ILE A 286 -21.51 -9.29 -12.68
C ILE A 286 -22.86 -9.70 -12.06
N ALA A 287 -23.92 -9.74 -12.87
CA ALA A 287 -25.24 -10.20 -12.43
C ALA A 287 -25.23 -11.68 -12.01
N TRP A 288 -24.52 -12.53 -12.74
CA TRP A 288 -24.36 -13.94 -12.40
C TRP A 288 -23.58 -14.12 -11.09
N LEU A 289 -22.49 -13.36 -10.91
CA LEU A 289 -21.69 -13.40 -9.68
C LEU A 289 -22.52 -12.99 -8.45
N LEU A 290 -23.35 -11.94 -8.58
CA LEU A 290 -24.28 -11.55 -7.52
C LEU A 290 -25.34 -12.61 -7.24
N ALA A 291 -25.91 -13.22 -8.28
CA ALA A 291 -26.91 -14.28 -8.12
C ALA A 291 -26.32 -15.51 -7.41
N GLN A 292 -25.06 -15.88 -7.71
CA GLN A 292 -24.38 -16.98 -7.01
C GLN A 292 -24.09 -16.64 -5.56
N LEU A 293 -23.68 -15.40 -5.28
CA LEU A 293 -23.49 -14.92 -3.91
C LEU A 293 -24.80 -14.96 -3.12
N ASN A 294 -25.89 -14.45 -3.70
CA ASN A 294 -27.23 -14.46 -3.09
C ASN A 294 -27.71 -15.89 -2.80
N ALA A 295 -27.54 -16.80 -3.76
CA ALA A 295 -27.87 -18.21 -3.58
C ALA A 295 -27.06 -18.87 -2.45
N GLY A 296 -25.79 -18.51 -2.29
CA GLY A 296 -24.94 -18.95 -1.18
C GLY A 296 -25.38 -18.40 0.17
N LEU A 297 -25.70 -17.10 0.22
CA LEU A 297 -26.17 -16.44 1.44
C LEU A 297 -27.46 -17.08 1.94
N ARG A 298 -28.43 -17.37 1.05
CA ARG A 298 -29.70 -18.03 1.40
C ARG A 298 -29.54 -19.46 1.92
N LYS A 299 -28.46 -20.16 1.54
CA LYS A 299 -28.16 -21.52 2.04
C LYS A 299 -27.48 -21.49 3.40
N ARG A 300 -26.96 -20.35 3.84
CA ARG A 300 -26.26 -20.20 5.12
C ARG A 300 -27.27 -20.26 6.27
N LYS A 301 -26.96 -21.04 7.31
CA LYS A 301 -27.68 -20.90 8.59
C LYS A 301 -27.28 -19.54 9.19
N PRO A 302 -28.23 -18.69 9.63
CA PRO A 302 -27.89 -17.39 10.19
C PRO A 302 -26.88 -17.58 11.32
N ALA A 303 -25.81 -16.79 11.29
CA ALA A 303 -24.82 -16.81 12.37
C ALA A 303 -25.56 -16.56 13.69
N ARG A 304 -25.28 -17.39 14.70
CA ARG A 304 -25.87 -17.30 16.04
C ARG A 304 -25.73 -15.85 16.52
N ARG A 305 -26.84 -15.12 16.64
CA ARG A 305 -26.81 -13.74 17.16
C ARG A 305 -26.14 -13.81 18.53
N LEU A 306 -24.96 -13.19 18.68
CA LEU A 306 -24.33 -13.03 19.99
C LEU A 306 -25.28 -12.17 20.82
N SER A 307 -25.93 -12.77 21.82
CA SER A 307 -26.76 -12.04 22.77
C SER A 307 -25.88 -11.11 23.58
N VAL A 308 -26.04 -9.80 23.39
CA VAL A 308 -25.46 -8.80 24.28
C VAL A 308 -26.48 -8.56 25.39
N ASN A 309 -26.09 -8.75 26.64
CA ASN A 309 -26.93 -8.41 27.79
C ASN A 309 -27.13 -6.89 27.84
N THR A 310 -28.33 -6.42 27.47
CA THR A 310 -28.78 -5.06 27.78
C THR A 310 -29.39 -5.02 29.18
N PRO A 311 -29.05 -4.03 30.04
CA PRO A 311 -29.68 -3.87 31.35
C PRO A 311 -31.21 -3.73 31.23
N ALA A 312 -31.96 -4.35 32.14
CA ALA A 312 -33.43 -4.42 32.11
C ALA A 312 -34.14 -3.05 32.21
N HIS A 313 -33.44 -2.00 32.64
CA HIS A 313 -33.97 -0.65 32.73
C HIS A 313 -33.00 0.36 32.11
N GLY A 314 -33.15 0.55 30.79
CA GLY A 314 -32.51 1.63 30.06
C GLY A 314 -32.76 1.46 28.57
N SER A 315 -33.31 2.49 27.91
CA SER A 315 -33.41 2.58 26.44
C SER A 315 -32.03 2.89 25.84
N GLY A 316 -31.05 2.04 26.13
CA GLY A 316 -29.79 2.02 25.43
C GLY A 316 -30.00 1.41 24.05
N VAL A 317 -30.40 2.23 23.07
CA VAL A 317 -30.22 1.83 21.67
C VAL A 317 -28.72 1.66 21.49
N ALA A 318 -28.27 0.41 21.35
CA ALA A 318 -26.91 0.10 20.96
C ALA A 318 -26.69 0.67 19.55
N ARG A 319 -26.32 1.94 19.46
CA ARG A 319 -25.78 2.51 18.23
C ARG A 319 -24.42 1.85 18.08
N GLN A 320 -24.33 0.88 17.16
CA GLN A 320 -23.04 0.46 16.65
C GLN A 320 -22.33 1.73 16.16
N LYS A 321 -21.31 2.19 16.89
CA LYS A 321 -20.29 3.07 16.32
C LYS A 321 -19.42 2.21 15.41
N GLY A 322 -19.97 1.82 14.26
CA GLY A 322 -19.26 1.10 13.20
C GLY A 322 -18.41 2.11 12.44
N THR A 323 -17.33 2.60 13.03
CA THR A 323 -16.47 3.60 12.39
C THR A 323 -15.22 3.00 11.75
N GLU A 324 -14.89 1.71 11.92
CA GLU A 324 -13.52 1.25 11.59
C GLU A 324 -13.47 -0.14 10.95
N SER A 325 -13.90 -0.25 9.69
CA SER A 325 -13.16 -0.96 8.64
C SER A 325 -13.99 -0.97 7.35
N ARG A 326 -14.01 0.16 6.66
CA ARG A 326 -14.44 0.22 5.26
C ARG A 326 -13.24 -0.18 4.43
N VAL A 327 -13.43 -1.04 3.44
CA VAL A 327 -12.35 -1.61 2.63
C VAL A 327 -12.52 -1.16 1.18
N GLU A 328 -11.42 -0.95 0.49
CA GLU A 328 -11.38 -0.65 -0.93
C GLU A 328 -10.61 -1.73 -1.68
N ALA A 329 -11.04 -2.02 -2.90
CA ALA A 329 -10.29 -2.90 -3.79
C ALA A 329 -9.32 -2.07 -4.64
N THR A 330 -8.07 -2.52 -4.76
CA THR A 330 -7.12 -1.93 -5.69
C THR A 330 -6.23 -2.96 -6.36
N HIS A 331 -5.79 -2.65 -7.57
CA HIS A 331 -4.77 -3.41 -8.31
C HIS A 331 -3.38 -2.79 -8.20
N ASN A 332 -3.27 -1.58 -7.65
CA ASN A 332 -2.08 -0.74 -7.76
C ASN A 332 -1.54 -0.36 -6.37
N GLU A 333 -1.26 -1.35 -5.53
CA GLU A 333 -0.59 -1.09 -4.25
C GLU A 333 0.87 -0.69 -4.47
N ALA A 334 1.35 0.26 -3.66
CA ALA A 334 2.75 0.55 -3.58
C ALA A 334 3.51 -0.66 -3.02
N ARG A 335 4.72 -0.88 -3.53
CA ARG A 335 5.58 -1.93 -2.97
C ARG A 335 5.82 -1.67 -1.49
N PRO A 336 5.74 -2.70 -0.63
CA PRO A 336 5.92 -2.51 0.80
C PRO A 336 7.34 -2.06 1.09
N LYS A 337 7.47 -0.98 1.87
CA LYS A 337 8.78 -0.44 2.27
C LYS A 337 9.48 -1.36 3.29
N ASN A 338 8.72 -2.08 4.12
CA ASN A 338 9.24 -2.94 5.18
C ASN A 338 8.47 -4.26 5.30
N ASP A 339 9.13 -5.26 5.89
CA ASP A 339 8.46 -6.51 6.25
C ASP A 339 7.64 -6.35 7.53
N PRO A 340 6.46 -7.01 7.61
CA PRO A 340 5.63 -6.98 8.80
C PRO A 340 6.28 -7.74 9.97
N ARG A 341 6.05 -7.27 11.19
CA ARG A 341 6.45 -7.99 12.41
C ARG A 341 5.41 -9.06 12.77
N CYS A 342 5.83 -10.32 12.91
CA CYS A 342 4.91 -11.46 13.17
C CYS A 342 4.01 -11.24 14.39
N ASN A 343 4.58 -10.72 15.47
CA ASN A 343 3.92 -10.55 16.77
C ASN A 343 2.97 -9.35 16.84
N LEU A 344 3.04 -8.41 15.88
CA LEU A 344 2.16 -7.25 15.83
C LEU A 344 0.98 -7.45 14.89
N ASN A 345 1.14 -8.24 13.82
CA ASN A 345 0.16 -8.33 12.73
C ASN A 345 -0.84 -9.48 12.85
N GLY A 346 -0.65 -10.43 13.77
CA GLY A 346 -1.59 -11.55 13.99
C GLY A 346 -1.68 -12.60 12.87
N THR A 347 -1.21 -12.27 11.66
CA THR A 347 -1.10 -13.15 10.48
C THR A 347 0.37 -13.50 10.21
N CYS A 348 0.64 -14.72 9.73
CA CYS A 348 1.98 -15.14 9.33
C CYS A 348 2.52 -14.26 8.19
N PRO A 349 3.63 -13.51 8.38
CA PRO A 349 4.13 -12.56 7.38
C PRO A 349 5.05 -13.20 6.33
N GLY A 350 5.22 -14.52 6.35
CA GLY A 350 6.11 -15.23 5.46
C GLY A 350 5.75 -16.69 5.26
N THR A 351 6.45 -17.31 4.32
CA THR A 351 6.35 -18.72 3.98
C THR A 351 6.92 -19.61 5.09
N SER A 352 6.63 -20.92 5.02
CA SER A 352 7.26 -21.93 5.88
C SER A 352 8.77 -22.11 5.64
N LYS A 353 9.31 -21.50 4.58
CA LYS A 353 10.74 -21.54 4.22
C LYS A 353 11.43 -20.20 4.50
N SER A 354 10.97 -19.44 5.49
CA SER A 354 11.64 -18.24 5.98
C SER A 354 11.72 -17.06 4.99
N ILE A 355 10.91 -17.06 3.94
CA ILE A 355 10.80 -15.95 2.99
C ILE A 355 9.59 -15.08 3.33
N SER A 356 9.78 -13.76 3.49
CA SER A 356 8.68 -12.82 3.74
C SER A 356 7.79 -12.64 2.51
N PHE A 357 6.48 -12.49 2.72
CA PHE A 357 5.54 -12.23 1.61
C PHE A 357 5.68 -10.82 1.06
N ALA A 358 5.93 -9.83 1.92
CA ALA A 358 5.97 -8.43 1.53
C ALA A 358 7.17 -8.12 0.63
N ARG A 359 8.38 -8.52 1.04
CA ARG A 359 9.62 -8.15 0.34
C ARG A 359 10.39 -9.32 -0.27
N GLY A 360 9.93 -10.56 -0.11
CA GLY A 360 10.69 -11.74 -0.55
C GLY A 360 12.01 -11.90 0.21
N THR A 361 12.11 -11.34 1.42
CA THR A 361 13.33 -11.34 2.22
C THR A 361 13.45 -12.65 2.97
N GLU A 362 14.59 -13.32 2.81
CA GLU A 362 14.98 -14.47 3.64
C GLU A 362 15.39 -14.01 5.05
N ASN A 363 14.85 -14.68 6.08
CA ASN A 363 15.12 -14.41 7.50
C ASN A 363 15.37 -15.70 8.29
N LEU A 364 16.55 -15.86 8.88
CA LEU A 364 16.91 -17.04 9.69
C LEU A 364 17.32 -16.61 11.10
N VAL A 365 16.87 -17.34 12.11
CA VAL A 365 17.27 -17.08 13.51
C VAL A 365 17.93 -18.32 14.06
N GLN A 366 19.18 -18.19 14.50
CA GLN A 366 19.93 -19.22 15.19
C GLN A 366 20.19 -18.77 16.63
N VAL A 367 19.78 -19.57 17.60
CA VAL A 367 20.16 -19.37 19.00
C VAL A 367 21.48 -20.09 19.24
N ASP A 368 22.53 -19.35 19.56
CA ASP A 368 23.84 -19.93 19.84
C ASP A 368 23.88 -20.39 21.31
N PHE A 369 23.47 -19.55 22.26
CA PHE A 369 23.37 -19.90 23.67
C PHE A 369 22.42 -18.97 24.45
N ASN A 370 22.07 -19.38 25.67
CA ASN A 370 21.29 -18.58 26.61
C ASN A 370 21.94 -18.61 28.00
N LEU A 371 22.13 -17.45 28.60
CA LEU A 371 22.62 -17.30 29.97
C LEU A 371 21.47 -16.74 30.85
N PRO A 372 20.82 -17.57 31.69
CA PRO A 372 19.68 -17.15 32.51
C PRO A 372 20.14 -16.22 33.63
N GLY A 373 19.44 -15.15 33.98
CA GLY A 373 19.84 -14.26 35.08
C GLY A 373 18.85 -13.11 35.26
N VAL A 374 19.17 -12.13 36.12
CA VAL A 374 18.31 -10.94 36.33
C VAL A 374 18.04 -10.19 35.02
N PHE A 375 19.05 -10.12 34.16
CA PHE A 375 18.92 -9.78 32.76
C PHE A 375 19.36 -11.01 31.94
N PRO A 376 18.44 -11.83 31.40
CA PRO A 376 18.79 -12.97 30.59
C PRO A 376 19.51 -12.56 29.30
N ILE A 377 20.65 -13.18 29.01
CA ILE A 377 21.40 -12.97 27.77
C ILE A 377 21.08 -14.12 26.82
N ALA A 378 20.14 -13.90 25.92
CA ALA A 378 19.90 -14.79 24.79
C ALA A 378 20.77 -14.31 23.62
N TRP A 379 21.75 -15.13 23.22
CA TRP A 379 22.61 -14.83 22.08
C TRP A 379 22.04 -15.49 20.84
N ASN A 380 21.13 -14.79 20.17
CA ASN A 380 20.61 -15.15 18.86
C ASN A 380 21.32 -14.35 17.77
N ARG A 381 21.70 -15.06 16.71
CA ARG A 381 22.11 -14.47 15.44
C ARG A 381 20.90 -14.51 14.51
N THR A 382 20.53 -13.35 13.99
CA THR A 382 19.48 -13.17 12.99
C THR A 382 20.14 -12.83 11.67
N TYR A 383 19.95 -13.69 10.67
CA TYR A 383 20.33 -13.41 9.29
C TYR A 383 19.15 -12.80 8.57
N ARG A 384 19.41 -11.73 7.82
CA ARG A 384 18.39 -11.17 6.94
C ARG A 384 19.01 -10.75 5.62
N SER A 385 18.54 -11.35 4.52
CA SER A 385 19.10 -11.12 3.18
C SER A 385 19.12 -9.65 2.73
N SER A 386 18.25 -8.79 3.31
CA SER A 386 18.18 -7.35 3.06
C SER A 386 18.99 -6.48 4.03
N LEU A 387 19.84 -7.06 4.90
CA LEU A 387 20.65 -6.34 5.89
C LEU A 387 22.10 -6.11 5.38
N ASP A 388 22.23 -5.43 4.25
CA ASP A 388 23.51 -5.12 3.60
C ASP A 388 24.45 -4.26 4.47
N ALA A 389 23.91 -3.45 5.38
CA ALA A 389 24.69 -2.66 6.35
C ALA A 389 25.59 -3.51 7.29
N TYR A 390 25.41 -4.84 7.30
CA TYR A 390 26.17 -5.82 8.06
C TYR A 390 26.95 -6.79 7.16
N ASP A 391 27.18 -6.48 5.88
CA ASP A 391 27.99 -7.33 4.99
C ASP A 391 29.41 -7.57 5.54
N ASP A 392 30.00 -6.56 6.19
CA ASP A 392 31.32 -6.64 6.86
C ASP A 392 31.21 -6.80 8.40
N SER A 393 30.14 -7.42 8.90
CA SER A 393 29.90 -7.64 10.33
C SER A 393 30.85 -8.69 10.93
N GLU A 394 31.19 -8.54 12.22
CA GLU A 394 31.98 -9.51 12.98
C GLU A 394 31.34 -10.91 13.09
N PHE A 395 30.05 -11.03 12.76
CA PHE A 395 29.31 -12.30 12.78
C PHE A 395 29.11 -12.91 11.38
N GLY A 396 29.75 -12.34 10.36
CA GLY A 396 29.55 -12.67 8.95
C GLY A 396 28.47 -11.81 8.30
N ALA A 397 28.43 -11.84 6.96
CA ALA A 397 27.58 -10.95 6.18
C ALA A 397 26.10 -11.08 6.56
N ARG A 398 25.48 -9.93 6.84
CA ARG A 398 24.03 -9.77 7.12
C ARG A 398 23.53 -10.50 8.37
N TRP A 399 24.43 -10.84 9.28
CA TRP A 399 24.09 -11.35 10.60
C TRP A 399 24.14 -10.24 11.65
N ILE A 400 23.10 -10.21 12.47
CA ILE A 400 22.95 -9.29 13.59
C ILE A 400 22.57 -10.06 14.87
N THR A 401 22.97 -9.53 16.01
CA THR A 401 22.55 -9.97 17.35
C THR A 401 21.83 -8.85 18.09
N PRO A 402 21.06 -9.13 19.16
CA PRO A 402 20.45 -8.10 19.99
C PRO A 402 21.44 -7.13 20.63
N PHE A 403 22.73 -7.49 20.68
CA PHE A 403 23.79 -6.68 21.29
C PHE A 403 24.63 -5.93 20.24
N SER A 404 24.32 -6.11 18.96
CA SER A 404 25.00 -5.43 17.84
C SER A 404 24.10 -4.45 17.10
N MET A 405 22.85 -4.26 17.56
CA MET A 405 21.95 -3.22 17.04
C MET A 405 22.62 -1.85 17.06
N ARG A 406 22.29 -1.02 16.08
CA ARG A 406 22.85 0.33 15.95
C ARG A 406 21.95 1.23 15.13
N PHE A 407 22.22 2.52 15.20
CA PHE A 407 21.76 3.46 14.19
C PHE A 407 22.92 3.86 13.29
N ASP A 408 22.68 3.94 11.98
CA ASP A 408 23.60 4.58 11.04
C ASP A 408 23.07 5.98 10.71
N ALA A 409 23.92 7.00 10.87
CA ALA A 409 23.58 8.37 10.53
C ALA A 409 23.65 8.56 9.02
N VAL A 410 22.61 9.18 8.46
CA VAL A 410 22.50 9.49 7.03
C VAL A 410 22.10 10.96 6.87
N ASP A 411 22.26 11.52 5.67
CA ASP A 411 22.07 12.96 5.41
C ASP A 411 20.73 13.52 5.93
N GLU A 412 19.65 12.75 5.80
CA GLU A 412 18.29 13.16 6.18
C GLU A 412 17.77 12.51 7.48
N GLY A 413 18.61 11.82 8.26
CA GLY A 413 18.16 11.17 9.49
C GLY A 413 19.04 10.05 10.02
N VAL A 414 18.40 8.98 10.49
CA VAL A 414 19.06 7.79 11.02
C VAL A 414 18.36 6.51 10.57
N LEU A 415 19.15 5.47 10.31
CA LEU A 415 18.68 4.12 9.99
C LEU A 415 18.88 3.23 11.21
N TYR A 416 17.80 2.77 11.83
CA TYR A 416 17.84 1.85 12.95
C TYR A 416 17.89 0.40 12.46
N HIS A 417 18.92 -0.35 12.83
CA HIS A 417 19.03 -1.79 12.56
C HIS A 417 18.63 -2.58 13.80
N ALA A 418 17.41 -3.13 13.79
CA ALA A 418 16.79 -3.84 14.91
C ALA A 418 17.27 -5.30 15.02
N ASP A 419 17.07 -5.91 16.19
CA ASP A 419 17.46 -7.30 16.50
C ASP A 419 16.77 -8.38 15.64
N ASP A 420 15.64 -8.05 15.02
CA ASP A 420 14.96 -8.87 14.02
C ASP A 420 15.53 -8.71 12.59
N GLY A 421 16.63 -7.96 12.44
CA GLY A 421 17.30 -7.68 11.18
C GLY A 421 16.57 -6.67 10.29
N ARG A 422 15.49 -6.03 10.77
CA ARG A 422 14.81 -4.96 10.04
C ARG A 422 15.51 -3.62 10.21
N THR A 423 15.50 -2.85 9.12
CA THR A 423 16.04 -1.48 9.09
C THR A 423 14.87 -0.51 9.06
N HIS A 424 14.82 0.41 10.02
CA HIS A 424 13.80 1.45 10.11
C HIS A 424 14.42 2.81 9.83
N SER A 425 13.85 3.56 8.88
CA SER A 425 14.29 4.92 8.58
C SER A 425 13.52 5.92 9.43
N TYR A 426 14.24 6.77 10.15
CA TYR A 426 13.69 7.81 10.99
C TYR A 426 14.31 9.16 10.65
N ALA A 427 13.48 10.19 10.57
CA ALA A 427 13.97 11.56 10.67
C ALA A 427 14.64 11.75 12.03
N LEU A 428 15.81 12.40 12.07
CA LEU A 428 16.51 12.63 13.32
C LEU A 428 15.69 13.59 14.21
N PRO A 429 15.25 13.18 15.41
CA PRO A 429 14.40 14.02 16.24
C PRO A 429 15.13 15.29 16.70
N LYS A 430 14.38 16.38 16.90
CA LYS A 430 14.92 17.58 17.55
C LYS A 430 15.09 17.30 19.04
N LYS A 431 16.11 17.90 19.68
CA LYS A 431 16.31 17.79 21.15
C LYS A 431 14.99 18.21 21.86
N GLY A 432 14.51 17.37 22.78
CA GLY A 432 13.25 17.59 23.51
C GLY A 432 11.95 17.29 22.73
N LYS A 433 12.02 16.87 21.47
CA LYS A 433 10.83 16.48 20.66
C LYS A 433 11.00 15.03 20.19
N PRO A 434 10.51 14.03 20.95
CA PRO A 434 10.64 12.64 20.56
C PRO A 434 9.78 12.32 19.33
N LEU A 435 10.21 11.33 18.54
CA LEU A 435 9.51 10.82 17.36
C LEU A 435 8.84 9.50 17.72
N TYR A 436 7.51 9.42 17.56
CA TYR A 436 6.75 8.19 17.79
C TYR A 436 6.53 7.45 16.48
N ASP A 437 6.89 6.17 16.45
CA ASP A 437 6.56 5.23 15.37
C ASP A 437 5.30 4.43 15.77
N PRO A 438 4.14 4.72 15.17
CA PRO A 438 2.90 4.03 15.52
C PRO A 438 2.85 2.58 15.03
N VAL A 439 3.63 2.23 14.01
CA VAL A 439 3.66 0.87 13.45
C VAL A 439 4.48 -0.03 14.37
N GLU A 440 5.68 0.41 14.75
CA GLU A 440 6.56 -0.35 15.64
C GLU A 440 6.24 -0.15 17.13
N LYS A 441 5.39 0.84 17.45
CA LYS A 441 5.05 1.27 18.82
C LYS A 441 6.28 1.66 19.62
N THR A 442 7.21 2.37 18.98
CA THR A 442 8.47 2.82 19.57
C THR A 442 8.54 4.34 19.65
N LEU A 443 9.33 4.83 20.61
CA LEU A 443 9.59 6.25 20.79
C LEU A 443 11.10 6.50 20.67
N LEU A 444 11.51 7.19 19.60
CA LEU A 444 12.89 7.59 19.37
C LEU A 444 13.14 8.97 19.98
N ILE A 445 14.16 9.06 20.84
CA ILE A 445 14.49 10.25 21.62
C ILE A 445 15.93 10.66 21.29
N ARG A 446 16.11 11.91 20.88
CA ARG A 446 17.43 12.53 20.82
C ARG A 446 17.75 13.16 22.17
N VAL A 447 18.59 12.47 22.96
CA VAL A 447 19.00 12.90 24.31
C VAL A 447 19.94 14.10 24.19
N ASP A 448 20.97 14.00 23.34
CA ASP A 448 21.90 15.08 23.04
C ASP A 448 22.46 14.94 21.61
N GLU A 449 23.64 15.49 21.34
CA GLU A 449 24.26 15.43 20.01
C GLU A 449 24.86 14.07 19.68
N ASN A 450 25.26 13.33 20.71
CA ASN A 450 25.94 12.06 20.59
C ASN A 450 25.13 10.90 21.19
N ARG A 451 23.94 11.15 21.75
CA ARG A 451 23.11 10.11 22.38
C ARG A 451 21.71 10.03 21.82
N LEU A 452 21.30 8.81 21.47
CA LEU A 452 19.93 8.44 21.14
C LEU A 452 19.41 7.45 22.18
N ALA A 453 18.10 7.48 22.40
CA ALA A 453 17.40 6.45 23.15
C ALA A 453 16.19 5.97 22.37
N LEU A 454 15.92 4.67 22.42
CA LEU A 454 14.76 4.04 21.79
C LEU A 454 13.95 3.30 22.87
N ALA A 455 12.69 3.69 23.05
CA ALA A 455 11.80 3.06 24.02
C ALA A 455 10.75 2.20 23.32
N HIS A 456 10.71 0.92 23.69
CA HIS A 456 9.67 -0.03 23.33
C HIS A 456 8.60 -0.05 24.44
N GLY A 457 7.79 1.00 24.47
CA GLY A 457 6.83 1.25 25.55
C GLY A 457 7.49 1.24 26.94
N HIS A 458 6.89 0.53 27.89
CA HIS A 458 7.42 0.36 29.25
C HIS A 458 8.28 -0.91 29.43
N GLN A 459 8.51 -1.66 28.35
CA GLN A 459 9.13 -2.99 28.44
C GLN A 459 10.65 -2.95 28.35
N ARG A 460 11.19 -2.13 27.45
CA ARG A 460 12.60 -2.13 27.09
C ARG A 460 13.02 -0.77 26.58
N HIS A 461 14.08 -0.20 27.17
CA HIS A 461 14.66 1.09 26.81
C HIS A 461 16.10 0.85 26.39
N GLU A 462 16.50 1.42 25.27
CA GLU A 462 17.80 1.20 24.66
C GLU A 462 18.54 2.53 24.56
N HIS A 463 19.83 2.52 24.83
CA HIS A 463 20.68 3.71 24.83
C HIS A 463 21.83 3.53 23.87
N TYR A 464 22.05 4.56 23.04
CA TYR A 464 23.05 4.53 21.99
C TYR A 464 24.00 5.72 22.08
N LEU A 465 25.27 5.50 21.78
CA LEU A 465 26.32 6.51 21.77
C LEU A 465 26.96 6.63 20.38
N ARG A 466 27.13 7.87 19.91
CA ARG A 466 27.72 8.18 18.61
C ARG A 466 29.22 7.90 18.57
N VAL A 467 29.65 7.19 17.55
CA VAL A 467 31.04 6.92 17.18
C VAL A 467 31.14 7.06 15.66
N GLY A 468 31.70 8.18 15.19
CA GLY A 468 31.67 8.56 13.78
C GLY A 468 30.23 8.71 13.28
N ASP A 469 29.90 7.97 12.22
CA ASP A 469 28.58 8.02 11.58
C ASP A 469 27.63 6.92 12.09
N ARG A 470 27.92 6.33 13.25
CA ARG A 470 27.10 5.28 13.85
C ARG A 470 26.79 5.59 15.30
N TYR A 471 25.56 5.30 15.76
CA TYR A 471 25.23 5.25 17.17
C TYR A 471 25.18 3.78 17.60
N ARG A 472 26.15 3.38 18.43
CA ARG A 472 26.30 2.02 18.92
C ARG A 472 25.49 1.82 20.19
N LEU A 473 24.90 0.65 20.35
CA LEU A 473 24.20 0.29 21.57
C LEU A 473 25.17 0.25 22.75
N VAL A 474 24.91 1.01 23.81
CA VAL A 474 25.73 1.03 25.03
C VAL A 474 24.99 0.49 26.25
N GLY A 475 23.67 0.34 26.16
CA GLY A 475 22.92 -0.32 27.22
C GLY A 475 21.45 -0.55 26.91
N ILE A 476 20.89 -1.53 27.61
CA ILE A 476 19.46 -1.85 27.58
C ILE A 476 18.94 -1.92 29.01
N ILE A 477 17.81 -1.28 29.26
CA ILE A 477 17.08 -1.34 30.54
C ILE A 477 15.77 -2.06 30.27
N ALA A 478 15.55 -3.17 30.97
CA ALA A 478 14.31 -3.93 30.92
C ALA A 478 13.29 -3.42 31.96
N ARG A 479 12.04 -3.86 31.81
CA ARG A 479 11.01 -3.65 32.83
C ARG A 479 11.46 -4.25 34.16
N GLY A 480 11.39 -3.45 35.24
CA GLY A 480 11.79 -3.88 36.59
C GLY A 480 13.22 -3.52 36.98
N GLY A 481 13.92 -2.68 36.20
CA GLY A 481 15.20 -2.08 36.59
C GLY A 481 16.44 -2.92 36.27
N ALA A 482 16.26 -4.18 35.82
CA ALA A 482 17.36 -4.97 35.29
C ALA A 482 17.95 -4.30 34.05
N ARG A 483 19.28 -4.15 34.00
CA ARG A 483 19.97 -3.50 32.89
C ARG A 483 21.20 -4.27 32.46
N ILE A 484 21.61 -4.05 31.22
CA ILE A 484 22.88 -4.52 30.66
C ILE A 484 23.63 -3.33 30.08
N ALA A 485 24.93 -3.24 30.36
CA ALA A 485 25.86 -2.27 29.80
C ALA A 485 26.79 -2.99 28.82
N LEU A 486 27.04 -2.35 27.68
CA LEU A 486 27.87 -2.86 26.60
C LEU A 486 29.10 -1.96 26.45
N HIS A 487 30.29 -2.57 26.42
CA HIS A 487 31.57 -1.87 26.28
C HIS A 487 32.30 -2.31 25.01
N TYR A 488 33.11 -1.41 24.44
CA TYR A 488 33.78 -1.59 23.15
C TYR A 488 35.27 -1.24 23.25
N GLU A 489 35.96 -1.85 24.20
CA GLU A 489 37.37 -1.52 24.50
C GLU A 489 38.36 -2.27 23.59
N HIS A 490 37.94 -3.39 23.01
CA HIS A 490 38.76 -4.18 22.09
C HIS A 490 38.75 -3.62 20.66
N GLN A 491 39.89 -3.72 19.97
CA GLN A 491 40.06 -3.35 18.58
C GLN A 491 40.23 -4.59 17.70
N HIS A 492 39.55 -4.64 16.56
CA HIS A 492 39.72 -5.66 15.54
C HIS A 492 39.70 -5.02 14.15
N ALA A 493 40.74 -5.25 13.35
CA ALA A 493 40.92 -4.61 12.04
C ALA A 493 40.71 -3.07 12.05
N GLY A 494 41.22 -2.40 13.10
CA GLY A 494 41.10 -0.95 13.29
C GLY A 494 39.70 -0.46 13.72
N LYS A 495 38.77 -1.37 14.03
CA LYS A 495 37.42 -1.05 14.50
C LYS A 495 37.26 -1.51 15.95
N ALA A 496 36.71 -0.64 16.80
CA ALA A 496 36.27 -1.04 18.14
C ALA A 496 35.14 -2.07 18.01
N VAL A 497 35.22 -3.19 18.71
CA VAL A 497 34.23 -4.29 18.72
C VAL A 497 33.72 -4.53 20.14
N LEU A 498 32.53 -5.13 20.26
CA LEU A 498 31.94 -5.45 21.57
C LEU A 498 32.94 -6.29 22.37
N SER A 499 33.29 -5.83 23.57
CA SER A 499 34.29 -6.44 24.45
C SER A 499 33.66 -7.02 25.71
N ASP A 500 32.67 -6.34 26.28
CA ASP A 500 32.10 -6.71 27.57
C ASP A 500 30.59 -6.45 27.60
N LEU A 501 29.87 -7.39 28.22
CA LEU A 501 28.48 -7.26 28.59
C LEU A 501 28.35 -7.43 30.10
N ILE A 502 27.92 -6.38 30.79
CA ILE A 502 27.79 -6.38 32.25
C ILE A 502 26.34 -6.18 32.63
N THR A 503 25.76 -7.11 33.39
CA THR A 503 24.36 -7.03 33.84
C THR A 503 24.27 -6.54 35.27
N TYR A 504 23.21 -5.79 35.54
CA TYR A 504 22.91 -5.21 36.85
C TYR A 504 21.44 -5.41 37.21
N GLN A 505 21.18 -5.49 38.51
CA GLN A 505 19.87 -5.22 39.11
C GLN A 505 20.05 -4.02 40.03
N ASP A 506 19.39 -2.91 39.70
CA ASP A 506 19.61 -1.62 40.35
C ASP A 506 21.10 -1.22 40.29
N GLU A 507 21.76 -1.06 41.44
CA GLU A 507 23.19 -0.72 41.55
C GLU A 507 24.11 -1.95 41.66
N HIS A 508 23.57 -3.16 41.78
CA HIS A 508 24.37 -4.37 41.99
C HIS A 508 24.71 -5.05 40.66
N GLN A 509 26.00 -5.23 40.40
CA GLN A 509 26.47 -6.04 39.28
C GLN A 509 26.17 -7.51 39.52
N HIS A 510 25.62 -8.18 38.52
CA HIS A 510 25.22 -9.59 38.60
C HIS A 510 26.07 -10.49 37.71
N ARG A 511 26.43 -10.07 36.48
CA ARG A 511 27.32 -10.83 35.58
C ARG A 511 28.20 -9.94 34.75
N HIS A 512 29.32 -10.51 34.32
CA HIS A 512 30.24 -9.93 33.36
C HIS A 512 30.62 -11.01 32.34
N VAL A 513 30.27 -10.79 31.08
CA VAL A 513 30.62 -11.66 29.94
C VAL A 513 31.63 -10.91 29.08
N GLN A 514 32.75 -11.56 28.76
CA GLN A 514 33.79 -11.01 27.90
C GLN A 514 33.75 -11.66 26.52
N THR A 515 33.88 -10.84 25.48
CA THR A 515 33.98 -11.27 24.08
C THR A 515 35.37 -10.99 23.54
N ARG A 516 35.93 -11.96 22.82
CA ARG A 516 37.23 -11.84 22.15
C ARG A 516 37.08 -12.25 20.69
N SER A 517 37.60 -11.44 19.77
CA SER A 517 37.72 -11.82 18.37
C SER A 517 38.83 -12.86 18.23
N MET A 518 38.52 -14.01 17.62
CA MET A 518 39.55 -14.98 17.27
C MET A 518 40.25 -14.51 15.99
N SER A 519 41.50 -14.04 16.12
CA SER A 519 42.39 -13.89 14.97
C SER A 519 42.72 -15.29 14.45
N THR A 520 42.30 -15.63 13.23
CA THR A 520 42.80 -16.80 12.51
C THR A 520 44.27 -16.60 12.15
N ALA A 521 45.16 -16.93 13.09
CA ALA A 521 46.55 -17.22 12.78
C ALA A 521 46.65 -18.72 12.46
N ALA A 522 46.34 -19.08 11.21
CA ALA A 522 46.83 -20.32 10.64
C ALA A 522 48.35 -20.19 10.44
N SER A 523 49.12 -20.47 11.49
CA SER A 523 50.51 -20.88 11.36
C SER A 523 50.55 -22.36 11.68
N ALA A 524 50.48 -23.20 10.65
CA ALA A 524 51.04 -24.54 10.73
C ALA A 524 52.49 -24.41 11.21
N ARG A 525 52.76 -24.82 12.46
CA ARG A 525 54.11 -25.21 12.85
C ARG A 525 54.16 -26.73 12.75
N SER A 526 54.86 -27.18 11.71
CA SER A 526 55.54 -28.46 11.73
C SER A 526 56.51 -28.49 12.92
N GLY A 527 56.50 -29.60 13.64
CA GLY A 527 57.35 -29.93 14.76
C GLY A 527 56.97 -31.31 15.25
#